data_AF-A0A3R6IEE5-F1
#
_entry.id   AF-A0A3R6IEE5-F1
#
_cell.length_a   1.000
_cell.length_b   1.000
_cell.length_c   1.000
_cell.angle_alpha   90.00
_cell.angle_beta   90.00
_cell.angle_gamma   90.00
#
_symmetry.space_group_name_H-M   'P 1'
#
loop_
_entity.id
_entity.type
_entity.pdbx_description
1 polymer ?
#
loop_
_entity_poly.entity_id
_entity_poly.type
_entity_poly.pdbx_seq_one_letter_code
_entity_poly.pdbx_strand_id
1 'polypeptide(L)'
;MEEKQKKEEQKRIARECLRNFRLMDQVQEQFMTEDKLFYSERHNQIFDGVLYWLSNKPEWLEKVHELEQEYGVLVYHAYLYHATYGTVLDCLCVPSDLDAFEDTLEDSKNGIAFIYAINLSEPLYSEFGYGEYKPKNGGISKTA
;
A
#
# COMPACT_ATOMS: atom_id res chain seq x y z
N MET A 1 -16.74 -2.46 -18.46
CA MET A 1 -16.29 -3.63 -17.70
C MET A 1 -17.17 -3.75 -16.46
N GLU A 2 -17.59 -4.96 -16.10
CA GLU A 2 -18.35 -5.17 -14.86
C GLU A 2 -17.46 -4.92 -13.63
N GLU A 3 -18.01 -4.40 -12.53
CA GLU A 3 -17.28 -4.04 -11.30
C GLU A 3 -16.42 -5.19 -10.75
N LYS A 4 -16.92 -6.41 -10.88
CA LYS A 4 -16.19 -7.63 -10.51
C LYS A 4 -14.92 -7.84 -11.34
N GLN A 5 -15.00 -7.67 -12.65
CA GLN A 5 -13.86 -7.82 -13.56
C GLN A 5 -12.79 -6.76 -13.28
N LYS A 6 -13.21 -5.53 -12.96
CA LYS A 6 -12.29 -4.46 -12.54
C LYS A 6 -11.52 -4.83 -11.28
N LYS A 7 -12.21 -5.35 -10.26
CA LYS A 7 -11.58 -5.73 -8.98
C LYS A 7 -10.64 -6.93 -9.13
N GLU A 8 -10.98 -7.89 -9.98
CA GLU A 8 -10.09 -9.00 -10.34
C GLU A 8 -8.81 -8.50 -11.02
N GLU A 9 -8.93 -7.53 -11.92
CA GLU A 9 -7.77 -6.93 -12.57
C GLU A 9 -6.93 -6.08 -11.59
N GLN A 10 -7.54 -5.30 -10.71
CA GLN A 10 -6.81 -4.59 -9.65
C GLN A 10 -6.02 -5.57 -8.76
N LYS A 11 -6.61 -6.72 -8.39
CA LYS A 11 -5.88 -7.76 -7.65
C LYS A 11 -4.70 -8.33 -8.46
N ARG A 12 -4.84 -8.48 -9.78
CA ARG A 12 -3.74 -8.92 -10.65
C ARG A 12 -2.61 -7.90 -10.67
N ILE A 13 -2.91 -6.60 -10.80
CA ILE A 13 -1.91 -5.52 -10.76
C ILE A 13 -1.22 -5.49 -9.39
N ALA A 14 -2.00 -5.52 -8.31
CA ALA A 14 -1.49 -5.56 -6.93
C ALA A 14 -0.48 -6.69 -6.72
N ARG A 15 -0.78 -7.89 -7.22
CA ARG A 15 0.15 -9.03 -7.16
C ARG A 15 1.50 -8.70 -7.80
N GLU A 16 1.49 -8.09 -8.98
CA GLU A 16 2.72 -7.75 -9.70
C GLU A 16 3.46 -6.60 -8.99
N CYS A 17 2.76 -5.61 -8.43
CA CYS A 17 3.37 -4.59 -7.59
C CYS A 17 4.08 -5.21 -6.38
N LEU A 18 3.42 -6.10 -5.63
CA LEU A 18 4.03 -6.79 -4.48
C LEU A 18 5.33 -7.52 -4.87
N ARG A 19 5.36 -8.14 -6.07
CA ARG A 19 6.56 -8.79 -6.62
C ARG A 19 7.65 -7.80 -6.99
N ASN A 20 7.30 -6.69 -7.63
CA ASN A 20 8.25 -5.65 -8.02
C ASN A 20 8.90 -4.99 -6.79
N PHE A 21 8.12 -4.78 -5.73
CA PHE A 21 8.62 -4.33 -4.42
C PHE A 21 9.38 -5.41 -3.62
N ARG A 22 9.45 -6.64 -4.15
CA ARG A 22 10.13 -7.80 -3.54
C ARG A 22 9.73 -8.03 -2.08
N LEU A 23 8.44 -7.83 -1.77
CA LEU A 23 7.88 -8.23 -0.49
C LEU A 23 8.01 -9.75 -0.33
N MET A 24 8.15 -10.23 0.90
CA MET A 24 8.27 -11.67 1.17
C MET A 24 7.15 -12.48 0.50
N ASP A 25 7.49 -13.65 -0.04
CA ASP A 25 6.53 -14.51 -0.76
C ASP A 25 5.28 -14.81 0.08
N GLN A 26 5.44 -14.97 1.40
CA GLN A 26 4.31 -15.17 2.32
C GLN A 26 3.33 -13.99 2.32
N VAL A 27 3.82 -12.74 2.22
CA VAL A 27 2.95 -11.55 2.12
C VAL A 27 2.16 -11.59 0.83
N GLN A 28 2.82 -11.91 -0.28
CA GLN A 28 2.19 -12.04 -1.59
C GLN A 28 1.11 -13.14 -1.59
N GLU A 29 1.44 -14.31 -1.06
CA GLU A 29 0.52 -15.45 -0.99
C GLU A 29 -0.70 -15.14 -0.13
N GLN A 30 -0.50 -14.64 1.08
CA GLN A 30 -1.58 -14.35 2.02
C GLN A 30 -2.48 -13.19 1.54
N PHE A 31 -1.93 -12.21 0.83
CA PHE A 31 -2.74 -11.20 0.15
C PHE A 31 -3.64 -11.84 -0.91
N MET A 32 -3.11 -12.73 -1.75
CA MET A 32 -3.86 -13.30 -2.87
C MET A 32 -4.90 -14.36 -2.47
N THR A 33 -4.65 -15.12 -1.40
CA THR A 33 -5.51 -16.26 -1.02
C THR A 33 -6.39 -15.98 0.18
N GLU A 34 -5.97 -15.09 1.07
CA GLU A 34 -6.66 -14.81 2.34
C GLU A 34 -7.12 -13.35 2.46
N ASP A 35 -6.85 -12.50 1.47
CA ASP A 35 -7.10 -11.05 1.51
C ASP A 35 -6.45 -10.37 2.74
N LYS A 36 -5.32 -10.91 3.20
CA LYS A 36 -4.56 -10.36 4.33
C LYS A 36 -3.70 -9.20 3.89
N LEU A 37 -3.96 -8.04 4.48
CA LEU A 37 -3.17 -6.84 4.27
C LEU A 37 -2.06 -6.71 5.33
N PHE A 38 -0.85 -6.48 4.86
CA PHE A 38 0.31 -6.19 5.69
C PHE A 38 0.64 -4.70 5.64
N TYR A 39 1.33 -4.24 6.68
CA TYR A 39 2.03 -2.97 6.63
C TYR A 39 3.49 -3.14 7.05
N SER A 40 4.33 -2.29 6.46
CA SER A 40 5.73 -2.10 6.83
C SER A 40 5.84 -0.92 7.78
N GLU A 41 6.70 -0.99 8.79
CA GLU A 41 6.85 0.10 9.78
C GLU A 41 8.30 0.56 9.90
N ARG A 42 8.46 1.89 9.96
CA ARG A 42 9.70 2.54 10.36
C ARG A 42 9.70 2.83 11.86
N HIS A 43 10.51 2.08 12.59
CA HIS A 43 10.79 2.35 14.01
C HIS A 43 11.88 3.41 14.17
N ASN A 44 12.93 3.34 13.35
CA ASN A 44 14.01 4.34 13.26
C ASN A 44 14.81 4.16 11.96
N GLN A 45 15.91 4.91 11.78
CA GLN A 45 16.73 4.83 10.55
C GLN A 45 17.33 3.43 10.29
N ILE A 46 17.60 2.67 11.35
CA ILE A 46 18.19 1.34 11.27
C ILE A 46 17.09 0.29 11.09
N PHE A 47 16.09 0.31 11.99
CA PHE A 47 14.95 -0.60 12.02
C PHE A 47 13.77 -0.03 11.24
N ASP A 48 13.68 -0.44 9.97
CA ASP A 48 12.67 0.00 9.01
C ASP A 48 12.25 -1.18 8.12
N GLY A 49 11.05 -1.15 7.56
CA GLY A 49 10.48 -2.23 6.76
C GLY A 49 10.08 -3.46 7.56
N VAL A 50 9.81 -3.31 8.86
CA VAL A 50 9.34 -4.42 9.69
C VAL A 50 7.87 -4.70 9.37
N LEU A 51 7.54 -5.96 9.10
CA LEU A 51 6.21 -6.37 8.68
C LEU A 51 5.28 -6.68 9.85
N TYR A 52 4.04 -6.22 9.72
CA TYR A 52 2.94 -6.50 10.64
C TYR A 52 1.64 -6.73 9.87
N TRP A 53 0.69 -7.43 10.47
CA TRP A 53 -0.67 -7.52 9.95
C TRP A 53 -1.42 -6.23 10.24
N LEU A 54 -2.06 -5.65 9.22
CA LEU A 54 -2.88 -4.46 9.42
C LEU A 54 -4.11 -4.75 10.30
N SER A 55 -4.59 -6.00 10.30
CA SER A 55 -5.68 -6.45 11.18
C SER A 55 -5.36 -6.37 12.68
N ASN A 56 -4.08 -6.24 13.07
CA ASN A 56 -3.71 -5.93 14.46
C ASN A 56 -4.05 -4.48 14.86
N LYS A 57 -4.49 -3.65 13.91
CA LYS A 57 -4.90 -2.25 14.05
C LYS A 57 -6.27 -2.05 13.39
N PRO A 58 -7.37 -2.53 14.02
CA PRO A 58 -8.71 -2.49 13.43
C PRO A 58 -9.13 -1.11 12.94
N GLU A 59 -8.74 -0.05 13.66
CA GLU A 59 -9.03 1.34 13.33
C GLU A 59 -8.34 1.82 12.04
N TRP A 60 -7.17 1.26 11.70
CA TRP A 60 -6.49 1.57 10.42
C TRP A 60 -7.08 0.73 9.29
N LEU A 61 -7.44 -0.52 9.59
CA LEU A 61 -8.10 -1.38 8.62
C LEU A 61 -9.45 -0.79 8.19
N GLU A 62 -10.23 -0.25 9.11
CA GLU A 62 -11.50 0.44 8.80
C GLU A 62 -11.27 1.64 7.86
N LYS A 63 -10.26 2.47 8.13
CA LYS A 63 -9.89 3.59 7.24
C LYS A 63 -9.47 3.14 5.84
N VAL A 64 -8.77 2.01 5.72
CA VAL A 64 -8.46 1.42 4.42
C VAL A 64 -9.73 1.00 3.69
N HIS A 65 -10.71 0.42 4.38
CA HIS A 65 -11.98 0.05 3.75
C HIS A 65 -12.78 1.28 3.29
N GLU A 66 -12.81 2.34 4.11
CA GLU A 66 -13.43 3.63 3.74
C GLU A 66 -12.76 4.20 2.48
N LEU A 67 -11.43 4.21 2.43
CA LEU A 67 -10.64 4.65 1.28
C LEU A 67 -11.00 3.86 0.01
N GLU A 68 -11.00 2.53 0.09
CA GLU A 68 -11.32 1.66 -1.05
C GLU A 68 -12.76 1.89 -1.55
N GLN A 69 -13.71 2.10 -0.63
CA GLN A 69 -15.11 2.38 -0.98
C GLN A 69 -15.30 3.77 -1.60
N GLU A 70 -14.65 4.79 -1.05
CA GLU A 70 -14.80 6.18 -1.48
C GLU A 70 -14.21 6.42 -2.87
N TYR A 71 -13.02 5.87 -3.13
CA TYR A 71 -12.26 6.17 -4.35
C TYR A 71 -12.20 5.00 -5.34
N GLY A 72 -12.69 3.81 -4.96
CA GLY A 72 -12.65 2.61 -5.80
C GLY A 72 -11.23 2.07 -6.05
N VAL A 73 -10.26 2.47 -5.23
CA VAL A 73 -8.89 1.96 -5.25
C VAL A 73 -8.82 0.60 -4.55
N LEU A 74 -7.71 -0.12 -4.74
CA LEU A 74 -7.41 -1.35 -4.00
C LEU A 74 -6.07 -1.23 -3.31
N VAL A 75 -6.04 -1.38 -1.99
CA VAL A 75 -4.83 -1.28 -1.17
C VAL A 75 -4.16 -2.65 -1.07
N TYR A 76 -2.91 -2.74 -1.51
CA TYR A 76 -2.17 -4.01 -1.52
C TYR A 76 -1.08 -4.11 -0.45
N HIS A 77 -0.62 -2.97 0.07
CA HIS A 77 0.30 -2.89 1.20
C HIS A 77 0.18 -1.52 1.86
N ALA A 78 0.68 -1.36 3.08
CA ALA A 78 0.80 -0.04 3.69
C ALA A 78 2.18 0.20 4.31
N TYR A 79 2.54 1.46 4.52
CA TYR A 79 3.80 1.85 5.14
C TYR A 79 3.58 2.93 6.20
N LEU A 80 3.92 2.61 7.45
CA LEU A 80 3.78 3.51 8.59
C LEU A 80 5.11 4.21 8.89
N TYR A 81 5.06 5.53 9.01
CA TYR A 81 6.18 6.33 9.48
C TYR A 81 5.73 7.55 10.28
N HIS A 82 6.66 8.08 11.08
CA HIS A 82 6.47 9.30 11.84
C HIS A 82 7.21 10.45 11.17
N ALA A 83 6.45 11.45 10.72
CA ALA A 83 6.96 12.69 10.18
C ALA A 83 6.86 13.82 11.22
N THR A 84 7.47 14.96 10.93
CA THR A 84 7.36 16.17 11.78
C THR A 84 5.93 16.70 11.87
N TYR A 85 5.09 16.38 10.87
CA TYR A 85 3.71 16.82 10.74
C TYR A 85 2.68 15.74 11.13
N GLY A 86 3.11 14.63 11.73
CA GLY A 86 2.21 13.58 12.21
C GLY A 86 2.67 12.16 11.89
N THR A 87 1.87 11.20 12.33
CA THR A 87 2.02 9.80 11.96
C THR A 87 1.24 9.53 10.69
N VAL A 88 1.90 8.98 9.68
CA VAL A 88 1.32 8.78 8.35
C VAL A 88 1.34 7.30 8.00
N LEU A 89 0.22 6.81 7.48
CA LEU A 89 0.09 5.50 6.88
C LEU A 89 -0.08 5.68 5.38
N ASP A 90 1.00 5.46 4.63
CA ASP A 90 0.93 5.42 3.17
C ASP A 90 0.26 4.11 2.76
N CYS A 91 -0.95 4.20 2.23
CA CYS A 91 -1.65 3.06 1.65
C CYS A 91 -1.22 2.95 0.19
N LEU A 92 -0.50 1.88 -0.17
CA LEU A 92 -0.08 1.64 -1.54
C LEU A 92 -1.24 1.04 -2.33
N CYS A 93 -1.64 1.71 -3.39
CA CYS A 93 -2.91 1.51 -4.07
C CYS A 93 -2.72 1.07 -5.52
N VAL A 94 -3.63 0.24 -6.01
CA VAL A 94 -3.95 0.16 -7.44
C VAL A 94 -5.07 1.17 -7.71
N PRO A 95 -4.91 2.10 -8.67
CA PRO A 95 -5.93 3.10 -8.96
C PRO A 95 -7.23 2.46 -9.44
N SER A 96 -8.30 3.25 -9.45
CA SER A 96 -9.59 2.82 -9.99
C SER A 96 -9.65 3.00 -11.52
N ASP A 97 -8.76 3.79 -12.09
CA ASP A 97 -8.65 4.02 -13.53
C ASP A 97 -7.81 2.94 -14.21
N LEU A 98 -8.37 2.33 -15.26
CA LEU A 98 -7.74 1.23 -16.00
C LEU A 98 -6.61 1.71 -16.89
N ASP A 99 -6.73 2.94 -17.41
CA ASP A 99 -5.71 3.52 -18.27
C ASP A 99 -4.41 3.76 -17.49
N ALA A 100 -4.48 3.84 -16.17
CA ALA A 100 -3.34 3.98 -15.27
C ALA A 100 -2.66 2.64 -14.88
N PHE A 101 -3.17 1.48 -15.32
CA PHE A 101 -2.65 0.18 -14.87
C PHE A 101 -1.26 -0.13 -15.42
N GLU A 102 -1.00 0.22 -16.68
CA GLU A 102 0.33 0.05 -17.27
C GLU A 102 1.36 0.93 -16.57
N ASP A 103 1.02 2.20 -16.34
CA ASP A 103 1.86 3.14 -15.59
C ASP A 103 2.10 2.66 -14.15
N THR A 104 1.07 2.16 -13.47
CA THR A 104 1.19 1.60 -12.11
C THR A 104 2.19 0.44 -12.07
N LEU A 105 2.17 -0.44 -13.07
CA LEU A 105 3.12 -1.54 -13.16
C LEU A 105 4.54 -1.04 -13.44
N GLU A 106 4.70 -0.09 -14.35
CA GLU A 106 6.01 0.46 -14.69
C GLU A 106 6.62 1.22 -13.50
N ASP A 107 5.85 2.06 -12.83
CA ASP A 107 6.23 2.76 -11.61
C ASP A 107 6.69 1.77 -10.53
N SER A 108 5.94 0.69 -10.31
CA SER A 108 6.31 -0.29 -9.28
C SER A 108 7.64 -1.00 -9.56
N LYS A 109 8.02 -1.21 -10.83
CA LYS A 109 9.36 -1.74 -11.18
C LYS A 109 10.47 -0.76 -10.81
N ASN A 110 10.17 0.52 -10.85
CA ASN A 110 11.06 1.61 -10.46
C ASN A 110 11.00 1.95 -8.97
N GLY A 111 10.25 1.16 -8.17
CA GLY A 111 10.10 1.37 -6.73
C GLY A 111 9.13 2.51 -6.39
N ILE A 112 8.30 2.96 -7.32
CA ILE A 112 7.34 4.03 -7.11
C ILE A 112 5.95 3.40 -6.95
N ALA A 113 5.20 3.82 -5.94
CA ALA A 113 3.80 3.42 -5.75
C ALA A 113 2.89 4.64 -5.80
N PHE A 114 1.76 4.50 -6.48
CA PHE A 114 0.60 5.36 -6.25
C PHE A 114 0.07 5.09 -4.83
N ILE A 115 -0.09 6.15 -4.03
CA ILE A 115 -0.48 6.03 -2.63
C ILE A 115 -1.64 6.95 -2.28
N TYR A 116 -2.33 6.58 -1.21
CA TYR A 116 -3.07 7.53 -0.39
C TYR A 116 -2.41 7.63 0.99
N ALA A 117 -1.87 8.80 1.32
CA ALA A 117 -1.22 9.07 2.58
C ALA A 117 -2.27 9.43 3.64
N ILE A 118 -2.64 8.48 4.50
CA ILE A 118 -3.55 8.75 5.61
C ILE A 118 -2.74 9.39 6.74
N ASN A 119 -2.98 10.68 7.01
CA ASN A 119 -2.40 11.32 8.18
C ASN A 119 -3.24 10.95 9.41
N LEU A 120 -2.74 9.99 10.19
CA LEU A 120 -3.42 9.48 11.38
C LEU A 120 -3.47 10.51 12.52
N SER A 121 -2.59 11.51 12.51
CA SER A 121 -2.57 12.58 13.50
C SER A 121 -3.45 13.77 13.10
N GLU A 122 -3.49 14.10 11.81
CA GLU A 122 -4.26 15.23 11.27
C GLU A 122 -5.04 14.80 10.00
N PRO A 123 -6.19 14.11 10.14
CA PRO A 123 -6.86 13.45 9.01
C PRO A 123 -7.25 14.36 7.84
N LEU A 124 -7.45 15.65 8.09
CA LEU A 124 -7.78 16.66 7.06
C LEU A 124 -6.64 16.90 6.06
N TYR A 125 -5.42 16.46 6.37
CA TYR A 125 -4.26 16.53 5.48
C TYR A 125 -3.92 15.17 4.85
N SER A 126 -4.90 14.29 4.73
CA SER A 126 -4.73 13.04 3.96
C SER A 126 -4.89 13.31 2.47
N GLU A 127 -4.03 12.73 1.64
CA GLU A 127 -4.00 13.03 0.21
C GLU A 127 -3.52 11.86 -0.66
N PHE A 128 -3.89 11.89 -1.94
CA PHE A 128 -3.26 11.05 -2.94
C PHE A 128 -1.88 11.59 -3.34
N GLY A 129 -0.98 10.69 -3.68
CA GLY A 129 0.33 11.04 -4.19
C GLY A 129 1.11 9.83 -4.68
N TYR A 130 2.42 9.98 -4.70
CA TYR A 130 3.35 8.92 -5.03
C TYR A 130 4.41 8.83 -3.93
N GLY A 131 4.84 7.61 -3.61
CA GLY A 131 5.96 7.37 -2.71
C GLY A 131 6.98 6.46 -3.37
N GLU A 132 8.26 6.67 -3.09
CA GLU A 132 9.34 5.80 -3.53
C GLU A 132 9.72 4.84 -2.38
N TYR A 133 9.89 3.57 -2.70
CA TYR A 133 10.16 2.51 -1.74
C TYR A 133 11.19 1.52 -2.28
N LYS A 134 11.93 0.92 -1.34
CA LYS A 134 12.82 -0.20 -1.62
C LYS A 134 12.56 -1.38 -0.68
N PRO A 135 12.84 -2.61 -1.12
CA PRO A 135 12.74 -3.79 -0.26
C PRO A 135 13.65 -3.65 0.97
N LYS A 136 13.13 -3.95 2.18
CA LYS A 136 13.90 -3.92 3.43
C LYS A 136 13.25 -4.82 4.48
N ASN A 137 14.05 -5.67 5.14
CA ASN A 137 13.61 -6.54 6.25
C ASN A 137 12.35 -7.38 5.96
N GLY A 138 12.19 -7.81 4.71
CA GLY A 138 11.02 -8.55 4.22
C GLY A 138 9.83 -7.67 3.84
N GLY A 139 9.79 -6.43 4.35
CA GLY A 139 8.88 -5.36 3.97
C GLY A 139 9.49 -4.38 2.95
N ILE A 140 9.10 -3.11 3.08
CA ILE A 140 9.55 -1.98 2.28
C ILE A 140 9.95 -0.79 3.15
N SER A 141 10.82 0.07 2.65
CA SER A 141 11.31 1.28 3.31
C SER A 141 11.17 2.46 2.35
N LYS A 142 10.53 3.55 2.81
CA LYS A 142 10.31 4.76 2.01
C LYS A 142 11.61 5.53 1.78
N THR A 143 11.92 5.86 0.53
CA THR A 143 13.12 6.58 0.10
C THR A 143 12.84 8.02 -0.34
N ALA A 144 11.64 8.31 -0.85
CA ALA A 144 11.16 9.64 -1.19
C ALA A 144 9.65 9.75 -0.95
#